data_AF-A0A3M6UJD8-F1
#
_entry.id   AF-A0A3M6UJD8-F1
#
_cell.length_a   1.000
_cell.length_b   1.000
_cell.length_c   1.000
_cell.angle_alpha   90.00
_cell.angle_beta   90.00
_cell.angle_gamma   90.00
#
_symmetry.space_group_name_H-M   'P 1'
#
loop_
_entity.id
_entity.type
_entity.pdbx_description
1 polymer ?
#
loop_
_entity_poly.entity_id
_entity_poly.type
_entity_poly.pdbx_seq_one_letter_code
_entity_poly.pdbx_strand_id
1 'polypeptide(L)'
;MENKSEKSLNEFISVAKGKEEGLIGSGSLPSLISPRPTSGQASPSSPSQQQPREKINVTFVFPLDEKYQCPVCKDVLLNPVQFEECGHRVCGNCFPSIIRVEPRCPIGMHPIDKDASYVDKAFHKEILALDVKCNNHEWGCKWEGEFETVQKHAAECDFVEMLCSYECGAKFQKRFFQKHVDRDCPKKIIVCPYCDDRHLREERKMHMEDCLKLPMPCPNKCEKKLVITRDQLDYHVGEECPKTKMTCEYEDIGCVHRCNREKLPKHHKSELINHVRMLHGVVMDQKRELLESKVLLKEQMDTISQQQKRIEDLERITNSQLIWRIDDYHRKLKSAKSGELDTIFSPEFYTSRNGYRLMASACLNGDGKGKGTHLSVFISVVQGIYDSLLKWPYNYRTTFYLLDQNKDLSKRKHIMFSVKPNVCPENEPFLGRPRTNKNPSFGSGKFAAHEDIEKGEYIKDNTMFIKVVVECDGMSEP
;
A
#
# COMPACT_ATOMS: atom_id res chain seq x y z
N MET A 1 -0.08 -32.54 50.49
CA MET A 1 -0.52 -33.70 49.71
C MET A 1 -1.78 -33.26 48.96
N GLU A 2 -1.62 -32.54 47.85
CA GLU A 2 -1.43 -33.08 46.49
C GLU A 2 -2.65 -33.87 46.01
N ASN A 3 -3.19 -33.76 44.80
CA ASN A 3 -3.05 -32.90 43.62
C ASN A 3 -4.09 -33.49 42.62
N LYS A 4 -4.59 -32.71 41.65
CA LYS A 4 -4.80 -33.09 40.23
C LYS A 4 -6.13 -32.69 39.55
N SER A 5 -5.90 -32.34 38.28
CA SER A 5 -6.78 -32.09 37.12
C SER A 5 -7.35 -30.67 37.08
N GLU A 6 -6.80 -29.70 36.35
CA GLU A 6 -6.06 -29.71 35.07
C GLU A 6 -6.88 -30.32 33.91
N LYS A 7 -7.60 -29.47 33.16
CA LYS A 7 -7.39 -29.19 31.72
C LYS A 7 -8.66 -28.62 31.08
N SER A 8 -8.59 -27.32 30.77
CA SER A 8 -9.41 -26.65 29.75
C SER A 8 -8.83 -27.02 28.38
N LEU A 9 -9.58 -27.78 27.58
CA LEU A 9 -9.27 -28.07 26.19
C LEU A 9 -10.08 -27.12 25.28
N ASN A 10 -9.34 -26.28 24.57
CA ASN A 10 -9.74 -25.66 23.32
C ASN A 10 -10.04 -26.74 22.29
N GLU A 11 -11.18 -26.66 21.62
CA GLU A 11 -11.38 -27.24 20.28
C GLU A 11 -12.61 -26.63 19.61
N PHE A 12 -12.37 -25.75 18.64
CA PHE A 12 -13.23 -25.58 17.47
C PHE A 12 -12.30 -25.33 16.28
N ILE A 13 -12.15 -26.36 15.45
CA ILE A 13 -11.44 -26.36 14.16
C ILE A 13 -12.47 -26.62 13.05
N SER A 14 -12.30 -25.86 11.95
CA SER A 14 -12.67 -26.17 10.55
C SER A 14 -14.17 -26.07 10.19
N VAL A 15 -14.59 -25.81 8.95
CA VAL A 15 -14.01 -26.04 7.61
C VAL A 15 -14.61 -25.01 6.64
N ALA A 16 -13.83 -24.49 5.68
CA ALA A 16 -14.33 -24.23 4.33
C ALA A 16 -13.18 -24.23 3.32
N LYS A 17 -13.02 -25.37 2.63
CA LYS A 17 -12.28 -25.55 1.37
C LYS A 17 -13.29 -26.00 0.31
N GLY A 18 -13.17 -25.44 -0.89
CA GLY A 18 -13.77 -25.91 -2.15
C GLY A 18 -13.55 -24.83 -3.21
N LYS A 19 -12.53 -24.94 -4.07
CA LYS A 19 -12.46 -25.70 -5.34
C LYS A 19 -13.47 -25.21 -6.39
N GLU A 20 -12.94 -24.60 -7.45
CA GLU A 20 -13.40 -24.81 -8.83
C GLU A 20 -12.18 -24.81 -9.78
N GLU A 21 -12.04 -25.90 -10.53
CA GLU A 21 -11.27 -26.06 -11.78
C GLU A 21 -12.17 -25.51 -12.91
N GLY A 22 -11.74 -24.74 -13.91
CA GLY A 22 -10.74 -25.02 -14.93
C GLY A 22 -11.44 -25.33 -16.26
N LEU A 23 -11.35 -24.48 -17.31
CA LEU A 23 -11.50 -24.89 -18.72
C LEU A 23 -11.13 -23.78 -19.74
N ILE A 24 -10.03 -24.01 -20.47
CA ILE A 24 -9.75 -23.91 -21.93
C ILE A 24 -10.15 -22.65 -22.75
N GLY A 25 -9.14 -22.10 -23.48
CA GLY A 25 -9.33 -21.33 -24.73
C GLY A 25 -8.20 -20.30 -24.99
N SER A 26 -7.03 -20.67 -25.53
CA SER A 26 -6.62 -20.50 -26.94
C SER A 26 -6.99 -19.16 -27.63
N GLY A 27 -5.98 -18.37 -27.99
CA GLY A 27 -6.09 -17.19 -28.88
C GLY A 27 -4.88 -16.25 -28.70
N SER A 28 -3.76 -16.49 -29.38
CA SER A 28 -3.39 -15.86 -30.65
C SER A 28 -3.00 -14.37 -30.52
N LEU A 29 -1.69 -14.12 -30.68
CA LEU A 29 -1.06 -12.81 -30.85
C LEU A 29 -1.69 -12.00 -31.99
N PRO A 30 -1.99 -10.70 -31.80
CA PRO A 30 -2.28 -9.81 -32.90
C PRO A 30 -0.99 -9.40 -33.61
N SER A 31 -0.97 -9.70 -34.90
CA SER A 31 -0.03 -9.25 -35.91
C SER A 31 -0.25 -7.76 -36.19
N LEU A 32 0.80 -6.94 -36.07
CA LEU A 32 0.77 -5.56 -36.57
C LEU A 32 1.44 -5.50 -37.95
N ILE A 33 0.58 -5.80 -38.91
CA ILE A 33 0.36 -5.17 -40.23
C ILE A 33 1.38 -4.07 -40.62
N SER A 34 2.03 -4.32 -41.75
CA SER A 34 2.75 -3.37 -42.60
C SER A 34 1.84 -2.26 -43.15
N PRO A 35 2.35 -1.04 -43.37
CA PRO A 35 1.75 -0.13 -44.34
C PRO A 35 2.37 -0.32 -45.72
N ARG A 36 1.52 -0.64 -46.71
CA ARG A 36 1.76 -0.42 -48.14
C ARG A 36 1.71 1.11 -48.44
N PRO A 37 2.26 1.57 -49.58
CA PRO A 37 2.56 2.97 -49.86
C PRO A 37 1.36 3.73 -50.40
N THR A 38 1.27 5.02 -50.05
CA THR A 38 0.43 6.01 -50.73
C THR A 38 1.24 6.74 -51.80
N SER A 39 0.67 6.76 -52.99
CA SER A 39 1.09 7.43 -54.21
C SER A 39 0.61 8.88 -54.27
N GLY A 40 1.41 9.78 -54.87
CA GLY A 40 0.89 10.98 -55.54
C GLY A 40 1.79 12.22 -55.55
N GLN A 41 2.61 12.33 -56.61
CA GLN A 41 2.88 13.51 -57.49
C GLN A 41 3.20 14.89 -56.86
N ALA A 42 4.01 15.79 -57.43
CA ALA A 42 5.04 15.79 -58.47
C ALA A 42 5.62 17.23 -58.54
N SER A 43 6.94 17.34 -58.81
CA SER A 43 7.63 18.35 -59.67
C SER A 43 8.79 19.12 -59.00
N PRO A 44 9.80 19.63 -59.74
CA PRO A 44 10.13 19.42 -61.15
C PRO A 44 11.56 18.86 -61.39
N SER A 45 11.71 18.31 -62.59
CA SER A 45 12.92 17.82 -63.25
C SER A 45 14.06 18.84 -63.36
N SER A 46 15.28 18.35 -63.14
CA SER A 46 16.55 18.92 -63.61
C SER A 46 17.63 17.81 -63.65
N PRO A 47 18.67 17.97 -64.47
CA PRO A 47 18.99 17.06 -65.57
C PRO A 47 19.73 15.81 -65.14
N SER A 48 19.48 14.71 -65.87
CA SER A 48 20.17 13.42 -65.74
C SER A 48 21.68 13.61 -65.61
N GLN A 49 22.19 13.43 -64.39
CA GLN A 49 23.61 13.26 -64.16
C GLN A 49 24.00 11.94 -64.81
N GLN A 50 24.87 12.05 -65.82
CA GLN A 50 25.53 10.93 -66.46
C GLN A 50 26.15 10.06 -65.36
N GLN A 51 25.71 8.80 -65.27
CA GLN A 51 26.31 7.83 -64.36
C GLN A 51 27.83 7.78 -64.61
N PRO A 52 28.67 7.87 -63.57
CA PRO A 52 30.10 7.72 -63.72
C PRO A 52 30.41 6.32 -64.29
N ARG A 53 31.36 6.27 -65.21
CA ARG A 53 31.86 5.04 -65.83
C ARG A 53 32.30 4.04 -64.74
N GLU A 54 31.57 2.93 -64.57
CA GLU A 54 32.12 1.78 -63.84
C GLU A 54 33.24 1.17 -64.68
N LYS A 55 34.48 1.58 -64.40
CA LYS A 55 35.65 0.81 -64.82
C LYS A 55 35.56 -0.54 -64.11
N ILE A 56 35.32 -1.60 -64.87
CA ILE A 56 35.47 -2.97 -64.38
C ILE A 56 36.97 -3.19 -64.15
N ASN A 57 37.43 -2.93 -62.92
CA ASN A 57 38.80 -3.20 -62.52
C ASN A 57 38.93 -4.71 -62.43
N VAL A 58 39.53 -5.37 -63.42
CA VAL A 58 39.75 -6.81 -63.47
C VAL A 58 41.16 -7.06 -63.99
N THR A 59 41.86 -8.01 -63.39
CA THR A 59 43.21 -8.38 -63.83
C THR A 59 43.15 -9.65 -64.66
N PHE A 60 43.66 -9.61 -65.89
CA PHE A 60 43.76 -10.79 -66.75
C PHE A 60 44.92 -11.69 -66.32
N VAL A 61 44.77 -13.01 -66.49
CA VAL A 61 45.83 -13.99 -66.19
C VAL A 61 46.98 -13.85 -67.17
N PHE A 62 46.66 -13.66 -68.45
CA PHE A 62 47.61 -13.40 -69.52
C PHE A 62 47.54 -11.93 -69.98
N PRO A 63 48.63 -11.35 -70.51
CA PRO A 63 48.59 -10.02 -71.13
C PRO A 63 47.48 -9.96 -72.19
N LEU A 64 46.64 -8.93 -72.11
CA LEU A 64 45.52 -8.74 -73.04
C LEU A 64 46.06 -8.51 -74.45
N ASP A 65 45.67 -9.35 -75.39
CA ASP A 65 45.98 -9.18 -76.82
C ASP A 65 45.37 -7.85 -77.33
N GLU A 66 46.10 -7.14 -78.19
CA GLU A 66 45.71 -5.83 -78.73
C GLU A 66 44.32 -5.89 -79.40
N LYS A 67 43.93 -7.04 -79.98
CA LYS A 67 42.60 -7.24 -80.59
C LYS A 67 41.44 -7.07 -79.61
N TYR A 68 41.65 -7.31 -78.32
CA TYR A 68 40.62 -7.16 -77.28
C TYR A 68 40.62 -5.77 -76.64
N GLN A 69 41.57 -4.90 -77.01
CA GLN A 69 41.70 -3.57 -76.44
C GLN A 69 40.91 -2.54 -77.24
N CYS A 70 40.12 -1.71 -76.56
CA CYS A 70 39.40 -0.65 -77.21
C CYS A 70 40.35 0.49 -77.61
N PRO A 71 40.35 0.95 -78.87
CA PRO A 71 41.23 2.04 -79.31
C PRO A 71 40.89 3.38 -78.64
N VAL A 72 39.68 3.54 -78.10
CA VAL A 72 39.19 4.77 -77.47
C VAL A 72 39.50 4.83 -75.98
N CYS A 73 38.99 3.87 -75.19
CA CYS A 73 39.18 3.88 -73.74
C CYS A 73 40.47 3.19 -73.28
N LYS A 74 41.16 2.47 -74.18
CA LYS A 74 42.36 1.67 -73.92
C LYS A 74 42.17 0.55 -72.88
N ASP A 75 40.93 0.28 -72.46
CA ASP A 75 40.54 -0.86 -71.63
C ASP A 75 40.00 -2.00 -72.52
N VAL A 76 39.69 -3.17 -71.92
CA VAL A 76 39.06 -4.31 -72.62
C VAL A 76 37.73 -3.91 -73.27
N LEU A 77 37.45 -4.44 -74.45
CA LEU A 77 36.22 -4.19 -75.20
C LEU A 77 34.98 -4.72 -74.45
N LEU A 78 34.13 -3.80 -73.95
CA LEU A 78 32.83 -4.14 -73.35
C LEU A 78 31.70 -3.93 -74.37
N ASN A 79 30.91 -4.98 -74.62
CA ASN A 79 29.88 -5.00 -75.66
C ASN A 79 30.40 -4.45 -77.01
N PRO A 80 31.41 -5.10 -77.63
CA PRO A 80 32.11 -4.61 -78.82
C PRO A 80 31.14 -4.32 -79.98
N VAL A 81 31.25 -3.13 -80.56
CA VAL A 81 30.57 -2.72 -81.80
C VAL A 81 31.60 -2.77 -82.92
N GLN A 82 31.31 -3.54 -83.97
CA GLN A 82 32.17 -3.68 -85.16
C GLN A 82 31.68 -2.76 -86.29
N PHE A 83 32.61 -2.11 -86.97
CA PHE A 83 32.33 -1.35 -88.19
C PHE A 83 32.41 -2.27 -89.41
N GLU A 84 31.36 -2.31 -90.24
CA GLU A 84 31.28 -3.22 -91.39
C GLU A 84 32.39 -2.96 -92.43
N GLU A 85 32.63 -1.70 -92.78
CA GLU A 85 33.59 -1.29 -93.82
C GLU A 85 35.06 -1.64 -93.53
N CYS A 86 35.47 -1.63 -92.25
CA CYS A 86 36.90 -1.80 -91.89
C CYS A 86 37.16 -2.86 -90.82
N GLY A 87 36.13 -3.51 -90.28
CA GLY A 87 36.25 -4.60 -89.31
C GLY A 87 36.73 -4.21 -87.91
N HIS A 88 37.06 -2.93 -87.66
CA HIS A 88 37.54 -2.46 -86.36
C HIS A 88 36.41 -2.41 -85.31
N ARG A 89 36.78 -2.60 -84.04
CA ARG A 89 35.85 -2.70 -82.91
C ARG A 89 36.08 -1.62 -81.86
N VAL A 90 34.99 -1.14 -81.24
CA VAL A 90 35.01 -0.22 -80.10
C VAL A 90 34.02 -0.66 -79.03
N CYS A 91 34.17 -0.23 -77.77
CA CYS A 91 33.18 -0.55 -76.74
C CYS A 91 31.81 0.02 -77.11
N GLY A 92 30.73 -0.66 -76.75
CA GLY A 92 29.37 -0.15 -76.94
C GLY A 92 29.15 1.21 -76.26
N ASN A 93 29.85 1.48 -75.16
CA ASN A 93 29.84 2.77 -74.48
C ASN A 93 30.75 3.84 -75.13
N CYS A 94 31.74 3.43 -75.92
CA CYS A 94 32.61 4.35 -76.66
C CYS A 94 32.03 4.73 -78.03
N PHE A 95 31.24 3.85 -78.63
CA PHE A 95 30.63 4.04 -79.94
C PHE A 95 29.82 5.34 -80.09
N PRO A 96 28.92 5.73 -79.15
CA PRO A 96 28.13 6.95 -79.28
C PRO A 96 28.98 8.23 -79.37
N SER A 97 30.12 8.25 -78.68
CA SER A 97 31.03 9.40 -78.67
C SER A 97 31.73 9.61 -80.01
N ILE A 98 32.05 8.51 -80.72
CA ILE A 98 32.68 8.57 -82.05
C ILE A 98 31.69 9.10 -83.07
N ILE A 99 30.49 8.50 -83.13
CA ILE A 99 29.45 8.87 -84.11
C ILE A 99 29.00 10.33 -83.98
N ARG A 100 29.01 10.90 -82.76
CA ARG A 100 28.57 12.27 -82.51
C ARG A 100 29.53 13.36 -82.99
N VAL A 101 30.83 13.08 -83.02
CA VAL A 101 31.85 14.09 -83.31
C VAL A 101 32.26 14.00 -84.78
N GLU A 102 32.86 12.89 -85.16
CA GLU A 102 33.25 12.62 -86.54
C GLU A 102 33.14 11.11 -86.75
N PRO A 103 32.21 10.61 -87.60
CA PRO A 103 31.96 9.19 -87.78
C PRO A 103 33.07 8.58 -88.64
N ARG A 104 34.28 8.51 -88.09
CA ARG A 104 35.45 7.89 -88.68
C ARG A 104 36.06 6.90 -87.70
N CYS A 105 36.55 5.80 -88.24
CA CYS A 105 37.23 4.77 -87.47
C CYS A 105 38.47 5.35 -86.76
N PRO A 106 38.61 5.23 -85.42
CA PRO A 106 39.77 5.76 -84.69
C PRO A 106 41.11 5.10 -85.04
N ILE A 107 41.09 3.97 -85.75
CA ILE A 107 42.31 3.22 -86.13
C ILE A 107 42.72 3.55 -87.57
N GLY A 108 41.77 3.54 -88.51
CA GLY A 108 42.06 3.67 -89.95
C GLY A 108 41.40 4.85 -90.66
N MET A 109 40.69 5.73 -89.96
CA MET A 109 39.99 6.93 -90.49
C MET A 109 38.90 6.68 -91.56
N HIS A 110 38.54 5.42 -91.81
CA HIS A 110 37.43 5.02 -92.68
C HIS A 110 36.09 5.60 -92.19
N PRO A 111 35.20 6.08 -93.08
CA PRO A 111 33.85 6.50 -92.71
C PRO A 111 33.11 5.37 -92.00
N ILE A 112 32.40 5.69 -90.91
CA ILE A 112 31.56 4.76 -90.18
C ILE A 112 30.11 5.00 -90.60
N ASP A 113 29.50 4.00 -91.23
CA ASP A 113 28.04 3.95 -91.36
C ASP A 113 27.45 3.44 -90.04
N LYS A 114 26.58 4.26 -89.44
CA LYS A 114 25.93 3.98 -88.17
C LYS A 114 24.97 2.81 -88.28
N ASP A 115 24.27 2.67 -89.40
CA ASP A 115 23.23 1.66 -89.59
C ASP A 115 23.82 0.30 -89.98
N ALA A 116 25.01 0.32 -90.60
CA ALA A 116 25.85 -0.86 -90.90
C ALA A 116 26.65 -1.37 -89.68
N SER A 117 26.81 -0.54 -88.63
CA SER A 117 27.55 -0.93 -87.43
C SER A 117 26.71 -1.80 -86.50
N TYR A 118 27.24 -2.95 -86.07
CA TYR A 118 26.50 -3.90 -85.23
C TYR A 118 27.30 -4.34 -83.99
N VAL A 119 26.57 -4.77 -82.95
CA VAL A 119 27.19 -5.39 -81.76
C VAL A 119 27.68 -6.79 -82.12
N ASP A 120 28.99 -6.98 -82.06
CA ASP A 120 29.64 -8.24 -82.36
C ASP A 120 29.50 -9.20 -81.18
N LYS A 121 28.38 -9.92 -81.16
CA LYS A 121 28.05 -10.89 -80.09
C LYS A 121 29.01 -12.07 -80.06
N ALA A 122 29.59 -12.46 -81.19
CA ALA A 122 30.53 -13.58 -81.25
C ALA A 122 31.86 -13.16 -80.59
N PHE A 123 32.37 -11.99 -80.94
CA PHE A 123 33.57 -11.44 -80.33
C PHE A 123 33.37 -11.08 -78.85
N HIS A 124 32.16 -10.65 -78.46
CA HIS A 124 31.85 -10.45 -77.04
C HIS A 124 31.94 -11.76 -76.23
N LYS A 125 31.46 -12.88 -76.78
CA LYS A 125 31.60 -14.20 -76.13
C LYS A 125 33.06 -14.62 -76.02
N GLU A 126 33.89 -14.34 -77.03
CA GLU A 126 35.33 -14.57 -76.99
C GLU A 126 35.99 -13.80 -75.84
N ILE A 127 35.60 -12.54 -75.63
CA ILE A 127 36.10 -11.71 -74.51
C ILE A 127 35.62 -12.25 -73.15
N LEU A 128 34.37 -12.70 -73.06
CA LEU A 128 33.80 -13.28 -71.83
C LEU A 128 34.49 -14.59 -71.42
N ALA A 129 35.04 -15.34 -72.38
CA ALA A 129 35.80 -16.57 -72.14
C ALA A 129 37.27 -16.33 -71.76
N LEU A 130 37.73 -15.08 -71.67
CA LEU A 130 39.09 -14.77 -71.24
C LEU A 130 39.30 -15.10 -69.76
N ASP A 131 40.46 -15.67 -69.45
CA ASP A 131 40.85 -15.98 -68.07
C ASP A 131 41.24 -14.73 -67.30
N VAL A 132 40.54 -14.50 -66.19
CA VAL A 132 40.79 -13.40 -65.26
C VAL A 132 41.02 -13.92 -63.85
N LYS A 133 41.82 -13.18 -63.09
CA LYS A 133 42.04 -13.44 -61.66
C LYS A 133 41.21 -12.47 -60.82
N CYS A 134 40.82 -12.95 -59.63
CA CYS A 134 40.08 -12.13 -58.68
C CYS A 134 40.82 -10.83 -58.34
N ASN A 135 40.10 -9.72 -58.18
CA ASN A 135 40.70 -8.44 -57.74
C ASN A 135 41.37 -8.54 -56.37
N ASN A 136 40.91 -9.48 -55.54
CA ASN A 136 41.51 -9.76 -54.24
C ASN A 136 42.66 -10.77 -54.31
N HIS A 137 43.22 -11.02 -55.50
CA HIS A 137 44.34 -11.94 -55.68
C HIS A 137 45.57 -11.53 -54.87
N GLU A 138 45.88 -10.23 -54.82
CA GLU A 138 46.97 -9.69 -53.99
C GLU A 138 46.76 -9.96 -52.49
N TRP A 139 45.51 -10.09 -52.06
CA TRP A 139 45.14 -10.41 -50.68
C TRP A 139 45.09 -11.92 -50.40
N GLY A 140 45.37 -12.75 -51.41
CA GLY A 140 45.48 -14.20 -51.32
C GLY A 140 44.35 -15.00 -51.99
N CYS A 141 43.42 -14.35 -52.70
CA CYS A 141 42.40 -15.07 -53.45
C CYS A 141 43.01 -15.78 -54.67
N LYS A 142 42.94 -17.11 -54.69
CA LYS A 142 43.50 -17.94 -55.78
C LYS A 142 42.51 -18.21 -56.91
N TRP A 143 41.36 -17.53 -56.93
CA TRP A 143 40.35 -17.77 -57.96
C TRP A 143 40.79 -17.16 -59.29
N GLU A 144 40.77 -18.01 -60.31
CA GLU A 144 40.95 -17.69 -61.71
C GLU A 144 39.81 -18.38 -62.47
N GLY A 145 39.28 -17.72 -63.49
CA GLY A 145 38.20 -18.26 -64.32
C GLY A 145 37.77 -17.29 -65.40
N GLU A 146 36.71 -17.65 -66.11
CA GLU A 146 36.19 -16.87 -67.23
C GLU A 146 35.68 -15.50 -66.77
N PHE A 147 35.95 -14.46 -67.56
CA PHE A 147 35.49 -13.09 -67.35
C PHE A 147 33.97 -12.99 -67.13
N GLU A 148 33.16 -13.88 -67.75
CA GLU A 148 31.71 -13.97 -67.52
C GLU A 148 31.34 -14.26 -66.05
N THR A 149 32.16 -15.02 -65.35
CA THR A 149 31.85 -15.55 -64.01
C THR A 149 32.44 -14.71 -62.87
N VAL A 150 33.28 -13.72 -63.19
CA VAL A 150 34.00 -12.90 -62.20
C VAL A 150 33.07 -12.18 -61.22
N GLN A 151 31.91 -11.71 -61.68
CA GLN A 151 30.93 -11.03 -60.82
C GLN A 151 30.28 -11.99 -59.82
N LYS A 152 29.97 -13.22 -60.25
CA LYS A 152 29.43 -14.26 -59.36
C LYS A 152 30.45 -14.62 -58.29
N HIS A 153 31.72 -14.81 -58.69
CA HIS A 153 32.80 -15.02 -57.73
C HIS A 153 32.96 -13.85 -56.75
N ALA A 154 32.94 -12.60 -57.22
CA ALA A 154 33.14 -11.43 -56.37
C ALA A 154 32.13 -11.33 -55.21
N ALA A 155 30.88 -11.75 -55.43
CA ALA A 155 29.84 -11.81 -54.40
C ALA A 155 30.11 -12.89 -53.33
N GLU A 156 30.75 -13.99 -53.72
CA GLU A 156 31.02 -15.14 -52.84
C GLU A 156 32.43 -15.12 -52.23
N CYS A 157 33.34 -14.32 -52.79
CA CYS A 157 34.76 -14.28 -52.48
C CYS A 157 35.03 -14.07 -50.99
N ASP A 158 35.77 -15.01 -50.38
CA ASP A 158 36.16 -14.95 -48.97
C ASP A 158 37.07 -13.76 -48.61
N PHE A 159 37.69 -13.14 -49.61
CA PHE A 159 38.60 -12.02 -49.45
C PHE A 159 37.93 -10.66 -49.68
N VAL A 160 36.64 -10.65 -50.06
CA VAL A 160 35.88 -9.41 -50.21
C VAL A 160 35.74 -8.71 -48.85
N GLU A 161 35.92 -7.39 -48.86
CA GLU A 161 35.65 -6.57 -47.67
C GLU A 161 34.13 -6.47 -47.45
N MET A 162 33.73 -6.65 -46.19
CA MET A 162 32.34 -6.51 -45.77
C MET A 162 32.23 -5.75 -44.44
N LEU A 163 31.05 -5.19 -44.21
CA LEU A 163 30.66 -4.64 -42.91
C LEU A 163 30.06 -5.74 -42.04
N CYS A 164 30.25 -5.63 -40.73
CA CYS A 164 29.59 -6.54 -39.79
C CYS A 164 28.06 -6.45 -39.87
N SER A 165 27.39 -7.59 -39.97
CA SER A 165 25.92 -7.71 -40.03
C SER A 165 25.21 -7.28 -38.75
N TYR A 166 25.94 -7.19 -37.63
CA TYR A 166 25.43 -6.67 -36.35
C TYR A 166 25.61 -5.16 -36.21
N GLU A 167 25.98 -4.47 -37.30
CA GLU A 167 26.12 -3.01 -37.34
C GLU A 167 27.07 -2.46 -36.26
N CYS A 168 28.11 -3.22 -35.90
CA CYS A 168 29.13 -2.78 -34.94
C CYS A 168 30.14 -1.78 -35.53
N GLY A 169 30.02 -1.46 -36.82
CA GLY A 169 30.91 -0.54 -37.54
C GLY A 169 32.23 -1.16 -38.03
N ALA A 170 32.55 -2.40 -37.66
CA ALA A 170 33.77 -3.07 -38.09
C ALA A 170 33.74 -3.45 -39.58
N LYS A 171 34.88 -3.26 -40.25
CA LYS A 171 35.15 -3.69 -41.63
C LYS A 171 36.23 -4.77 -41.63
N PHE A 172 36.00 -5.86 -42.37
CA PHE A 172 36.96 -6.97 -42.47
C PHE A 172 36.66 -7.84 -43.69
N GLN A 173 37.58 -8.73 -44.03
CA GLN A 173 37.39 -9.73 -45.09
C GLN A 173 36.39 -10.81 -44.65
N LYS A 174 35.52 -11.25 -45.56
CA LYS A 174 34.46 -12.24 -45.30
C LYS A 174 34.93 -13.49 -44.55
N ARG A 175 36.11 -14.02 -44.85
CA ARG A 175 36.72 -15.16 -44.13
C ARG A 175 36.87 -14.98 -42.62
N PHE A 176 36.95 -13.75 -42.13
CA PHE A 176 37.09 -13.44 -40.70
C PHE A 176 35.74 -13.14 -40.01
N PHE A 177 34.64 -13.14 -40.75
CA PHE A 177 33.31 -12.82 -40.23
C PHE A 177 32.94 -13.70 -39.03
N GLN A 178 33.03 -15.02 -39.18
CA GLN A 178 32.64 -15.93 -38.10
C GLN A 178 33.50 -15.74 -36.84
N LYS A 179 34.82 -15.56 -37.02
CA LYS A 179 35.74 -15.31 -35.90
C LYS A 179 35.40 -14.01 -35.17
N HIS A 180 35.13 -12.93 -35.93
CA HIS A 180 34.70 -11.65 -35.36
C HIS A 180 33.41 -11.82 -34.56
N VAL A 181 32.38 -12.43 -35.15
CA VAL A 181 31.09 -12.66 -34.48
C VAL A 181 31.30 -13.46 -33.18
N ASP A 182 32.04 -14.56 -33.22
CA ASP A 182 32.20 -15.44 -32.07
C ASP A 182 33.03 -14.85 -30.93
N ARG A 183 34.03 -14.03 -31.22
CA ARG A 183 35.00 -13.58 -30.21
C ARG A 183 34.94 -12.08 -29.91
N ASP A 184 34.68 -11.25 -30.92
CA ASP A 184 35.05 -9.84 -30.88
C ASP A 184 33.85 -8.89 -31.01
N CYS A 185 32.77 -9.32 -31.67
CA CYS A 185 31.65 -8.43 -31.98
C CYS A 185 30.96 -7.92 -30.70
N PRO A 186 31.01 -6.60 -30.40
CA PRO A 186 30.42 -6.03 -29.19
C PRO A 186 28.88 -6.09 -29.22
N LYS A 187 28.30 -6.01 -30.41
CA LYS A 187 26.85 -6.03 -30.65
C LYS A 187 26.28 -7.44 -30.86
N LYS A 188 27.09 -8.51 -30.71
CA LYS A 188 26.55 -9.87 -30.72
C LYS A 188 25.78 -10.11 -29.42
N ILE A 189 24.54 -10.58 -29.55
CA ILE A 189 23.74 -11.07 -28.42
C ILE A 189 24.37 -12.39 -27.93
N ILE A 190 24.74 -12.41 -26.65
CA ILE A 190 25.30 -13.58 -25.95
C ILE A 190 24.34 -14.04 -24.86
N VAL A 191 24.50 -15.28 -24.43
CA VAL A 191 23.74 -15.87 -23.31
C VAL A 191 24.64 -15.92 -22.08
N CYS A 192 24.13 -15.49 -20.93
CA CYS A 192 24.84 -15.63 -19.66
C CYS A 192 24.98 -17.11 -19.28
N PRO A 193 26.18 -17.63 -18.97
CA PRO A 193 26.37 -19.02 -18.57
C PRO A 193 25.82 -19.36 -17.17
N TYR A 194 25.30 -18.39 -16.43
CA TYR A 194 24.83 -18.58 -15.05
C TYR A 194 23.31 -18.40 -14.88
N CYS A 195 22.71 -17.44 -15.57
CA CYS A 195 21.28 -17.13 -15.46
C CYS A 195 20.49 -17.25 -16.77
N ASP A 196 21.14 -17.68 -17.86
CA ASP A 196 20.57 -17.83 -19.20
C ASP A 196 20.00 -16.54 -19.85
N ASP A 197 20.23 -15.38 -19.22
CA ASP A 197 19.81 -14.08 -19.72
C ASP A 197 20.56 -13.68 -21.01
N ARG A 198 19.91 -12.91 -21.88
CA ARG A 198 20.41 -12.53 -23.20
C ARG A 198 20.68 -11.02 -23.29
N HIS A 199 21.93 -10.65 -23.54
CA HIS A 199 22.38 -9.26 -23.60
C HIS A 199 23.48 -9.07 -24.65
N LEU A 200 23.82 -7.82 -24.99
CA LEU A 200 24.92 -7.53 -25.91
C LEU A 200 26.26 -7.86 -25.26
N ARG A 201 27.26 -8.32 -26.04
CA ARG A 201 28.60 -8.63 -25.51
C ARG A 201 29.23 -7.44 -24.78
N GLU A 202 29.01 -6.21 -25.24
CA GLU A 202 29.49 -5.01 -24.56
C GLU A 202 28.88 -4.80 -23.16
N GLU A 203 27.64 -5.23 -22.96
CA GLU A 203 26.92 -5.16 -21.68
C GLU A 203 27.31 -6.28 -20.71
N ARG A 204 28.08 -7.28 -21.17
CA ARG A 204 28.49 -8.44 -20.37
C ARG A 204 29.07 -8.05 -19.02
N LYS A 205 29.89 -7.00 -18.98
CA LYS A 205 30.54 -6.56 -17.73
C LYS A 205 29.49 -6.08 -16.72
N MET A 206 28.58 -5.19 -17.14
CA MET A 206 27.49 -4.69 -16.31
C MET A 206 26.58 -5.82 -15.85
N HIS A 207 26.19 -6.71 -16.76
CA HIS A 207 25.39 -7.88 -16.40
C HIS A 207 26.07 -8.76 -15.33
N MET A 208 27.39 -9.00 -15.42
CA MET A 208 28.10 -9.84 -14.43
C MET A 208 28.16 -9.18 -13.04
N GLU A 209 28.21 -7.85 -12.97
CA GLU A 209 28.14 -7.10 -11.71
C GLU A 209 26.79 -7.33 -10.99
N ASP A 210 25.69 -7.52 -11.74
CA ASP A 210 24.34 -7.69 -11.19
C ASP A 210 23.75 -9.12 -11.27
N CYS A 211 24.40 -10.04 -12.00
CA CYS A 211 23.89 -11.38 -12.26
C CYS A 211 23.59 -12.16 -10.97
N LEU A 212 22.31 -12.39 -10.68
CA LEU A 212 21.85 -13.06 -9.45
C LEU A 212 22.35 -14.50 -9.32
N LYS A 213 22.58 -15.20 -10.44
CA LYS A 213 23.05 -16.59 -10.45
C LYS A 213 24.58 -16.71 -10.49
N LEU A 214 25.31 -15.60 -10.43
CA LEU A 214 26.77 -15.64 -10.41
C LEU A 214 27.25 -16.36 -9.14
N PRO A 215 28.14 -17.36 -9.25
CA PRO A 215 28.75 -18.00 -8.08
C PRO A 215 29.58 -17.00 -7.27
N MET A 216 29.25 -16.84 -6.00
CA MET A 216 29.92 -15.97 -5.05
C MET A 216 30.64 -16.80 -3.98
N PRO A 217 31.89 -16.46 -3.63
CA PRO A 217 32.55 -17.07 -2.48
C PRO A 217 31.89 -16.59 -1.19
N CYS A 218 31.67 -17.49 -0.23
CA CYS A 218 31.19 -17.10 1.09
C CYS A 218 32.19 -16.12 1.76
N PRO A 219 31.75 -14.95 2.26
CA PRO A 219 32.61 -13.97 2.92
C PRO A 219 33.27 -14.54 4.18
N ASN A 220 32.60 -15.47 4.86
CA ASN A 220 33.10 -16.14 6.06
C ASN A 220 34.04 -17.32 5.75
N LYS A 221 34.30 -17.62 4.46
CA LYS A 221 35.18 -18.71 4.01
C LYS A 221 34.83 -20.06 4.67
N CYS A 222 33.53 -20.37 4.76
CA CYS A 222 33.01 -21.59 5.39
C CYS A 222 33.56 -22.85 4.72
N GLU A 223 33.45 -22.96 3.39
CA GLU A 223 33.98 -24.05 2.60
C GLU A 223 34.36 -23.59 1.17
N LYS A 224 35.48 -24.08 0.64
CA LYS A 224 36.00 -23.66 -0.68
C LYS A 224 35.27 -24.28 -1.87
N LYS A 225 34.56 -25.40 -1.66
CA LYS A 225 33.85 -26.16 -2.71
C LYS A 225 32.36 -25.83 -2.79
N LEU A 226 31.83 -25.10 -1.80
CA LEU A 226 30.43 -24.73 -1.77
C LEU A 226 30.16 -23.67 -2.85
N VAL A 227 29.22 -23.97 -3.74
CA VAL A 227 28.78 -23.05 -4.80
C VAL A 227 27.54 -22.34 -4.30
N ILE A 228 27.66 -21.05 -4.01
CA ILE A 228 26.56 -20.20 -3.56
C ILE A 228 26.33 -19.17 -4.64
N THR A 229 25.10 -19.02 -5.14
CA THR A 229 24.78 -17.95 -6.08
C THR A 229 24.58 -16.62 -5.36
N ARG A 230 24.75 -15.49 -6.05
CA ARG A 230 24.59 -14.14 -5.47
C ARG A 230 23.24 -13.97 -4.74
N ASP A 231 22.15 -14.47 -5.30
CA ASP A 231 20.82 -14.44 -4.67
C ASP A 231 20.67 -15.32 -3.41
N GLN A 232 21.52 -16.34 -3.25
CA GLN A 232 21.51 -17.24 -2.10
C GLN A 232 22.52 -16.83 -1.01
N LEU A 233 23.39 -15.87 -1.29
CA LEU A 233 24.51 -15.51 -0.42
C LEU A 233 24.06 -15.01 0.95
N ASP A 234 23.07 -14.12 0.97
CA ASP A 234 22.56 -13.53 2.21
C ASP A 234 21.87 -14.58 3.08
N TYR A 235 21.05 -15.44 2.46
CA TYR A 235 20.40 -16.56 3.16
C TYR A 235 21.43 -17.53 3.74
N HIS A 236 22.44 -17.91 2.96
CA HIS A 236 23.52 -18.75 3.44
C HIS A 236 24.25 -18.12 4.64
N VAL A 237 24.67 -16.86 4.54
CA VAL A 237 25.40 -16.19 5.62
C VAL A 237 24.53 -16.02 6.87
N GLY A 238 23.26 -15.67 6.69
CA GLY A 238 22.30 -15.47 7.76
C GLY A 238 21.96 -16.77 8.50
N GLU A 239 21.55 -17.81 7.77
CA GLU A 239 20.86 -18.96 8.33
C GLU A 239 21.67 -20.27 8.36
N GLU A 240 22.61 -20.45 7.44
CA GLU A 240 23.26 -21.77 7.25
C GLU A 240 24.75 -21.76 7.60
N CYS A 241 25.42 -20.64 7.39
CA CYS A 241 26.87 -20.57 7.38
C CYS A 241 27.45 -20.92 8.77
N PRO A 242 28.20 -22.04 8.89
CA PRO A 242 28.73 -22.50 10.18
C PRO A 242 29.73 -21.51 10.80
N LYS A 243 30.37 -20.68 9.96
CA LYS A 243 31.36 -19.68 10.36
C LYS A 243 30.79 -18.28 10.57
N THR A 244 29.48 -18.10 10.49
CA THR A 244 28.86 -16.81 10.83
C THR A 244 29.07 -16.53 12.31
N LYS A 245 29.53 -15.33 12.63
CA LYS A 245 29.79 -14.90 14.00
C LYS A 245 28.46 -14.56 14.67
N MET A 246 28.04 -15.40 15.61
CA MET A 246 26.84 -15.27 16.41
C MET A 246 27.17 -14.63 17.77
N THR A 247 26.23 -13.86 18.28
CA THR A 247 26.19 -13.48 19.70
C THR A 247 25.34 -14.50 20.46
N CYS A 248 25.59 -14.65 21.76
CA CYS A 248 24.79 -15.54 22.60
C CYS A 248 23.36 -14.99 22.75
N GLU A 249 22.35 -15.86 22.73
CA GLU A 249 20.93 -15.49 22.91
C GLU A 249 20.65 -14.83 24.28
N TYR A 250 21.57 -15.00 25.24
CA TYR A 250 21.50 -14.39 26.56
C TYR A 250 22.25 -13.05 26.67
N GLU A 251 22.59 -12.38 25.55
CA GLU A 251 23.27 -11.07 25.52
C GLU A 251 22.49 -10.01 26.32
N ASP A 252 21.17 -9.96 26.16
CA ASP A 252 20.29 -8.99 26.83
C ASP A 252 20.25 -9.15 28.37
N ILE A 253 20.61 -10.34 28.87
CA ILE A 253 20.69 -10.61 30.31
C ILE A 253 22.13 -10.74 30.82
N GLY A 254 23.12 -10.33 30.00
CA GLY A 254 24.51 -10.13 30.41
C GLY A 254 25.55 -11.10 29.85
N CYS A 255 25.19 -12.04 28.96
CA CYS A 255 26.19 -12.92 28.34
C CYS A 255 26.87 -12.25 27.14
N VAL A 256 28.13 -11.83 27.31
CA VAL A 256 28.91 -11.13 26.25
C VAL A 256 29.61 -12.07 25.26
N HIS A 257 29.30 -13.36 25.27
CA HIS A 257 30.02 -14.34 24.45
C HIS A 257 29.65 -14.23 22.96
N ARG A 258 30.68 -14.31 22.10
CA ARG A 258 30.53 -14.26 20.65
C ARG A 258 31.38 -15.33 20.00
N CYS A 259 30.79 -16.18 19.17
CA CYS A 259 31.49 -17.30 18.53
C CYS A 259 30.86 -17.65 17.18
N ASN A 260 31.49 -18.54 16.41
CA ASN A 260 30.91 -19.04 15.17
C ASN A 260 29.64 -19.86 15.46
N ARG A 261 28.66 -19.86 14.54
CA ARG A 261 27.42 -20.66 14.61
C ARG A 261 27.71 -22.13 14.98
N GLU A 262 28.73 -22.75 14.39
CA GLU A 262 29.13 -24.13 14.69
C GLU A 262 29.60 -24.36 16.14
N LYS A 263 30.11 -23.30 16.81
CA LYS A 263 30.66 -23.36 18.18
C LYS A 263 29.63 -22.94 19.22
N LEU A 264 28.54 -22.28 18.82
CA LEU A 264 27.50 -21.78 19.72
C LEU A 264 26.87 -22.89 20.58
N PRO A 265 26.53 -24.09 20.05
CA PRO A 265 26.00 -25.17 20.88
C PRO A 265 26.98 -25.64 21.98
N LYS A 266 28.29 -25.58 21.69
CA LYS A 266 29.32 -25.93 22.68
C LYS A 266 29.38 -24.90 23.81
N HIS A 267 29.28 -23.61 23.48
CA HIS A 267 29.17 -22.55 24.47
C HIS A 267 27.90 -22.70 25.32
N HIS A 268 26.73 -22.95 24.72
CA HIS A 268 25.49 -23.16 25.47
C HIS A 268 25.63 -24.33 26.46
N LYS A 269 26.29 -25.42 26.04
CA LYS A 269 26.53 -26.58 26.90
C LYS A 269 27.50 -26.27 28.05
N SER A 270 28.56 -25.50 27.82
CA SER A 270 29.54 -25.17 28.86
C SER A 270 29.03 -24.11 29.84
N GLU A 271 28.22 -23.17 29.37
CA GLU A 271 27.75 -22.02 30.14
C GLU A 271 26.31 -22.15 30.67
N LEU A 272 25.68 -23.33 30.53
CA LEU A 272 24.30 -23.58 30.94
C LEU A 272 24.03 -23.12 32.39
N ILE A 273 24.92 -23.46 33.33
CA ILE A 273 24.77 -23.09 34.75
C ILE A 273 24.84 -21.57 34.94
N ASN A 274 25.71 -20.88 34.19
CA ASN A 274 25.84 -19.43 34.28
C ASN A 274 24.62 -18.72 33.67
N HIS A 275 24.12 -19.19 32.52
CA HIS A 275 22.89 -18.66 31.92
C HIS A 275 21.67 -18.86 32.83
N VAL A 276 21.53 -20.04 33.45
CA VAL A 276 20.44 -20.29 34.41
C VAL A 276 20.56 -19.40 35.65
N ARG A 277 21.78 -19.12 36.13
CA ARG A 277 22.01 -18.18 37.24
C ARG A 277 21.63 -16.75 36.87
N MET A 278 21.96 -16.29 35.67
CA MET A 278 21.54 -14.98 35.15
C MET A 278 20.02 -14.89 35.06
N LEU A 279 19.37 -15.91 34.48
CA LEU A 279 17.91 -16.00 34.44
C LEU A 279 17.28 -15.95 35.83
N HIS A 280 17.83 -16.69 36.80
CA HIS A 280 17.36 -16.63 38.18
C HIS A 280 17.48 -15.23 38.77
N GLY A 281 18.58 -14.51 38.52
CA GLY A 281 18.76 -13.12 38.92
C GLY A 281 17.63 -12.23 38.38
N VAL A 282 17.41 -12.26 37.06
CA VAL A 282 16.34 -11.49 36.40
C VAL A 282 14.96 -11.84 36.97
N VAL A 283 14.66 -13.12 37.19
CA VAL A 283 13.37 -13.56 37.75
C VAL A 283 13.17 -13.06 39.18
N MET A 284 14.23 -13.05 40.00
CA MET A 284 14.15 -12.56 41.37
C MET A 284 14.00 -11.03 41.42
N ASP A 285 14.67 -10.31 40.53
CA ASP A 285 14.50 -8.86 40.39
C ASP A 285 13.08 -8.51 39.93
N GLN A 286 12.56 -9.20 38.91
CA GLN A 286 11.16 -9.05 38.48
C GLN A 286 10.17 -9.34 39.60
N LYS A 287 10.43 -10.36 40.42
CA LYS A 287 9.57 -10.69 41.57
C LYS A 287 9.57 -9.56 42.61
N ARG A 288 10.72 -8.92 42.84
CA ARG A 288 10.86 -7.78 43.75
C ARG A 288 10.10 -6.56 43.22
N GLU A 289 10.30 -6.19 41.95
CA GLU A 289 9.57 -5.09 41.31
C GLU A 289 8.06 -5.32 41.31
N LEU A 290 7.60 -6.55 41.06
CA LEU A 290 6.19 -6.89 41.11
C LEU A 290 5.61 -6.73 42.53
N LEU A 291 6.39 -7.06 43.57
CA LEU A 291 5.95 -6.90 44.95
C LEU A 291 5.85 -5.41 45.31
N GLU A 292 6.83 -4.60 44.92
CA GLU A 292 6.83 -3.15 45.12
C GLU A 292 5.64 -2.50 44.40
N SER A 293 5.37 -2.90 43.15
CA SER A 293 4.21 -2.42 42.38
C SER A 293 2.89 -2.78 43.05
N LYS A 294 2.76 -3.99 43.62
CA LYS A 294 1.55 -4.40 44.37
C LYS A 294 1.32 -3.56 45.62
N VAL A 295 2.38 -3.20 46.35
CA VAL A 295 2.27 -2.32 47.52
C VAL A 295 1.77 -0.94 47.08
N LEU A 296 2.37 -0.36 46.04
CA LEU A 296 1.95 0.94 45.52
C LEU A 296 0.49 0.93 45.03
N LEU A 297 0.07 -0.11 44.31
CA LEU A 297 -1.31 -0.25 43.84
C LEU A 297 -2.30 -0.30 45.01
N LYS A 298 -1.93 -0.96 46.12
CA LYS A 298 -2.77 -1.00 47.33
C LYS A 298 -2.92 0.38 47.95
N GLU A 299 -1.82 1.13 48.09
CA GLU A 299 -1.83 2.50 48.62
C GLU A 299 -2.67 3.45 47.74
N GLN A 300 -2.58 3.31 46.41
CA GLN A 300 -3.42 4.06 45.47
C GLN A 300 -4.90 3.71 45.63
N MET A 301 -5.24 2.43 45.78
CA MET A 301 -6.62 1.99 45.96
C MET A 301 -7.21 2.52 47.27
N ASP A 302 -6.44 2.52 48.36
CA ASP A 302 -6.84 3.11 49.64
C ASP A 302 -7.08 4.64 49.51
N THR A 303 -6.23 5.33 48.75
CA THR A 303 -6.38 6.77 48.46
C THR A 303 -7.66 7.06 47.66
N ILE A 304 -7.94 6.27 46.63
CA ILE A 304 -9.16 6.41 45.82
C ILE A 304 -10.41 6.20 46.67
N SER A 305 -10.42 5.16 47.51
CA SER A 305 -11.52 4.89 48.44
C SER A 305 -11.77 6.07 49.39
N GLN A 306 -10.69 6.66 49.92
CA GLN A 306 -10.77 7.84 50.78
C GLN A 306 -11.30 9.08 50.04
N GLN A 307 -10.97 9.23 48.75
CA GLN A 307 -11.50 10.30 47.91
C GLN A 307 -12.99 10.11 47.59
N GLN A 308 -13.43 8.88 47.27
CA GLN A 308 -14.84 8.57 47.04
C GLN A 308 -15.69 8.92 48.26
N LYS A 309 -15.24 8.54 49.47
CA LYS A 309 -15.95 8.93 50.71
C LYS A 309 -16.08 10.44 50.87
N ARG A 310 -15.04 11.21 50.52
CA ARG A 310 -15.11 12.68 50.56
C ARG A 310 -16.11 13.25 49.55
N ILE A 311 -16.21 12.64 48.36
CA ILE A 311 -17.20 13.03 47.36
C ILE A 311 -18.62 12.76 47.87
N GLU A 312 -18.89 11.56 48.41
CA GLU A 312 -20.19 11.23 49.00
C GLU A 312 -20.58 12.18 50.15
N ASP A 313 -19.61 12.57 50.97
CA ASP A 313 -19.84 13.55 52.04
C ASP A 313 -20.16 14.94 51.46
N LEU A 314 -19.48 15.37 50.39
CA LEU A 314 -19.76 16.63 49.72
C LEU A 314 -21.14 16.62 49.03
N GLU A 315 -21.52 15.54 48.37
CA GLU A 315 -22.83 15.39 47.73
C GLU A 315 -23.97 15.54 48.74
N ARG A 316 -23.82 14.96 49.94
CA ARG A 316 -24.81 15.10 51.02
C ARG A 316 -25.00 16.54 51.53
N ILE A 317 -24.02 17.41 51.34
CA ILE A 317 -24.02 18.76 51.93
C ILE A 317 -24.73 19.80 51.02
N THR A 318 -25.03 19.47 49.77
CA THR A 318 -25.29 20.52 48.76
C THR A 318 -26.68 21.14 48.70
N ASN A 319 -27.79 20.53 49.15
CA ASN A 319 -29.11 21.03 48.72
C ASN A 319 -30.19 21.20 49.82
N SER A 320 -30.66 22.45 50.02
CA SER A 320 -31.96 22.81 50.63
C SER A 320 -33.15 22.66 49.66
N GLN A 321 -32.93 21.95 48.56
CA GLN A 321 -33.86 21.79 47.45
C GLN A 321 -33.86 20.33 46.99
N LEU A 322 -35.04 19.76 46.79
CA LEU A 322 -35.22 18.43 46.22
C LEU A 322 -35.72 18.56 44.78
N ILE A 323 -35.14 17.81 43.84
CA ILE A 323 -35.75 17.54 42.53
C ILE A 323 -36.15 16.06 42.52
N TRP A 324 -37.42 15.78 42.71
CA TRP A 324 -37.96 14.44 42.75
C TRP A 324 -38.40 14.00 41.35
N ARG A 325 -37.64 13.06 40.78
CA ARG A 325 -38.00 12.36 39.55
C ARG A 325 -38.95 11.21 39.86
N ILE A 326 -40.10 11.19 39.20
CA ILE A 326 -41.12 10.15 39.29
C ILE A 326 -41.19 9.44 37.94
N ASP A 327 -40.49 8.31 37.83
CA ASP A 327 -40.58 7.42 36.68
C ASP A 327 -41.85 6.57 36.70
N ASP A 328 -42.20 5.99 35.56
CA ASP A 328 -43.36 5.10 35.40
C ASP A 328 -44.70 5.73 35.82
N TYR A 329 -44.87 7.02 35.50
CA TYR A 329 -46.03 7.81 35.93
C TYR A 329 -47.36 7.11 35.60
N HIS A 330 -47.57 6.66 34.36
CA HIS A 330 -48.84 6.07 33.94
C HIS A 330 -49.17 4.79 34.71
N ARG A 331 -48.17 3.94 35.02
CA ARG A 331 -48.35 2.73 35.83
C ARG A 331 -48.74 3.09 37.26
N LYS A 332 -48.00 4.02 37.87
CA LYS A 332 -48.25 4.47 39.25
C LYS A 332 -49.61 5.16 39.39
N LEU A 333 -50.02 5.96 38.41
CA LEU A 333 -51.35 6.57 38.38
C LEU A 333 -52.45 5.51 38.26
N LYS A 334 -52.26 4.48 37.43
CA LYS A 334 -53.20 3.37 37.29
C LYS A 334 -53.36 2.60 38.60
N SER A 335 -52.26 2.25 39.27
CA SER A 335 -52.31 1.59 40.59
C SER A 335 -52.92 2.48 41.68
N ALA A 336 -52.73 3.81 41.62
CA ALA A 336 -53.40 4.75 42.51
C ALA A 336 -54.92 4.81 42.24
N LYS A 337 -55.34 4.73 40.97
CA LYS A 337 -56.76 4.68 40.58
C LYS A 337 -57.46 3.38 40.99
N SER A 338 -56.74 2.26 41.01
CA SER A 338 -57.27 0.97 41.50
C SER A 338 -57.24 0.82 43.03
N GLY A 339 -56.61 1.75 43.75
CA GLY A 339 -56.46 1.71 45.21
C GLY A 339 -55.33 0.80 45.70
N GLU A 340 -54.46 0.31 44.80
CA GLU A 340 -53.32 -0.56 45.13
C GLU A 340 -52.15 0.23 45.74
N LEU A 341 -51.91 1.45 45.24
CA LEU A 341 -50.81 2.31 45.70
C LEU A 341 -51.25 3.76 45.76
N ASP A 342 -51.73 4.22 46.91
CA ASP A 342 -52.32 5.56 47.07
C ASP A 342 -51.28 6.68 47.23
N THR A 343 -50.12 6.36 47.83
CA THR A 343 -49.09 7.36 48.18
C THR A 343 -47.69 6.90 47.79
N ILE A 344 -46.94 7.77 47.12
CA ILE A 344 -45.51 7.60 46.83
C ILE A 344 -44.67 8.58 47.65
N PHE A 345 -43.41 8.22 47.91
CA PHE A 345 -42.49 8.99 48.74
C PHE A 345 -41.22 9.36 47.97
N SER A 346 -40.68 10.55 48.23
CA SER A 346 -39.40 10.99 47.67
C SER A 346 -38.22 10.40 48.45
N PRO A 347 -36.99 10.49 47.91
CA PRO A 347 -35.80 10.42 48.74
C PRO A 347 -35.87 11.45 49.87
N GLU A 348 -35.28 11.12 51.01
CA GLU A 348 -35.09 12.06 52.12
C GLU A 348 -34.11 13.16 51.70
N PHE A 349 -34.35 14.39 52.17
CA PHE A 349 -33.47 15.52 51.92
C PHE A 349 -33.41 16.43 53.15
N TYR A 350 -32.40 17.29 53.21
CA TYR A 350 -32.17 18.16 54.36
C TYR A 350 -32.46 19.62 54.00
N THR A 351 -32.89 20.41 54.99
CA THR A 351 -33.07 21.85 54.79
C THR A 351 -31.74 22.61 54.73
N SER A 352 -30.67 22.07 55.31
CA SER A 352 -29.30 22.59 55.29
C SER A 352 -28.35 21.47 55.76
N ARG A 353 -27.03 21.73 55.75
CA ARG A 353 -26.00 20.77 56.21
C ARG A 353 -26.32 20.12 57.57
N ASN A 354 -26.77 20.92 58.53
CA ASN A 354 -27.13 20.48 59.88
C ASN A 354 -28.63 20.74 60.16
N GLY A 355 -29.48 20.68 59.12
CA GLY A 355 -30.88 21.10 59.17
C GLY A 355 -31.87 19.96 59.45
N TYR A 356 -33.17 20.26 59.30
CA TYR A 356 -34.22 19.27 59.42
C TYR A 356 -34.12 18.24 58.30
N ARG A 357 -34.36 16.96 58.62
CA ARG A 357 -34.55 15.88 57.64
C ARG A 357 -36.02 15.86 57.22
N LEU A 358 -36.28 15.90 55.92
CA LEU A 358 -37.61 15.98 55.35
C LEU A 358 -37.82 14.91 54.28
N MET A 359 -39.08 14.56 54.05
CA MET A 359 -39.48 13.68 52.96
C MET A 359 -40.79 14.18 52.36
N ALA A 360 -40.84 14.31 51.04
CA ALA A 360 -42.06 14.64 50.32
C ALA A 360 -42.86 13.37 50.01
N SER A 361 -44.18 13.51 49.95
CA SER A 361 -45.08 12.48 49.47
C SER A 361 -46.06 13.04 48.44
N ALA A 362 -46.53 12.17 47.55
CA ALA A 362 -47.53 12.53 46.56
C ALA A 362 -48.57 11.42 46.38
N CYS A 363 -49.83 11.83 46.20
CA CYS A 363 -50.92 10.94 45.82
C CYS A 363 -51.30 11.29 44.38
N LEU A 364 -50.88 10.45 43.43
CA LEU A 364 -51.02 10.75 42.00
C LEU A 364 -52.48 10.86 41.57
N ASN A 365 -53.36 10.06 42.19
CA ASN A 365 -54.80 10.12 41.98
C ASN A 365 -55.52 11.00 43.01
N GLY A 366 -54.79 11.79 43.79
CA GLY A 366 -55.33 12.74 44.75
C GLY A 366 -55.78 12.11 46.07
N ASP A 367 -55.77 12.94 47.11
CA ASP A 367 -56.17 12.60 48.47
C ASP A 367 -57.24 13.59 49.00
N GLY A 368 -58.05 13.13 49.95
CA GLY A 368 -59.11 13.91 50.58
C GLY A 368 -60.02 14.62 49.58
N LYS A 369 -60.09 15.96 49.67
CA LYS A 369 -60.96 16.79 48.81
C LYS A 369 -60.53 16.84 47.34
N GLY A 370 -59.32 16.40 47.00
CA GLY A 370 -58.80 16.36 45.62
C GLY A 370 -58.78 14.96 45.01
N LYS A 371 -59.27 13.95 45.73
CA LYS A 371 -59.28 12.56 45.27
C LYS A 371 -60.01 12.43 43.93
N GLY A 372 -59.37 11.72 43.00
CA GLY A 372 -59.80 11.49 41.62
C GLY A 372 -59.71 12.68 40.67
N THR A 373 -59.30 13.86 41.12
CA THR A 373 -59.33 15.10 40.31
C THR A 373 -58.04 15.89 40.30
N HIS A 374 -57.17 15.69 41.30
CA HIS A 374 -55.92 16.42 41.46
C HIS A 374 -54.78 15.46 41.79
N LEU A 375 -53.55 15.86 41.49
CA LEU A 375 -52.35 15.42 42.19
C LEU A 375 -52.31 16.11 43.56
N SER A 376 -52.04 15.35 44.63
CA SER A 376 -51.82 15.90 45.98
C SER A 376 -50.35 15.77 46.37
N VAL A 377 -49.83 16.74 47.13
CA VAL A 377 -48.45 16.72 47.64
C VAL A 377 -48.40 17.12 49.10
N PHE A 378 -47.53 16.46 49.85
CA PHE A 378 -47.32 16.71 51.27
C PHE A 378 -45.84 16.63 51.63
N ILE A 379 -45.49 17.18 52.79
CA ILE A 379 -44.16 17.09 53.39
C ILE A 379 -44.30 16.51 54.80
N SER A 380 -43.36 15.64 55.16
CA SER A 380 -43.20 15.12 56.53
C SER A 380 -41.84 15.52 57.08
N VAL A 381 -41.82 15.83 58.37
CA VAL A 381 -40.58 15.89 59.15
C VAL A 381 -40.17 14.47 59.52
N VAL A 382 -38.92 14.13 59.26
CA VAL A 382 -38.31 12.81 59.51
C VAL A 382 -37.28 12.98 60.62
N GLN A 383 -37.14 11.98 61.50
CA GLN A 383 -36.19 12.06 62.61
C GLN A 383 -34.76 12.29 62.12
N GLY A 384 -34.15 13.46 62.37
CA GLY A 384 -32.81 13.79 61.95
C GLY A 384 -31.75 13.53 63.03
N ILE A 385 -30.49 13.36 62.62
CA ILE A 385 -29.37 13.24 63.57
C ILE A 385 -29.07 14.55 64.31
N TYR A 386 -29.57 15.68 63.79
CA TYR A 386 -29.38 17.03 64.36
C TYR A 386 -30.59 17.54 65.14
N ASP A 387 -31.65 16.74 65.31
CA ASP A 387 -32.92 17.18 65.91
C ASP A 387 -32.78 17.81 67.31
N SER A 388 -31.73 17.46 68.06
CA SER A 388 -31.43 18.05 69.38
C SER A 388 -30.92 19.48 69.32
N LEU A 389 -30.41 19.93 68.18
CA LEU A 389 -29.85 21.26 67.97
C LEU A 389 -30.82 22.18 67.21
N LEU A 390 -31.91 21.63 66.69
CA LEU A 390 -32.86 22.36 65.88
C LEU A 390 -33.95 23.00 66.73
N LYS A 391 -34.44 24.15 66.27
CA LYS A 391 -35.62 24.81 66.83
C LYS A 391 -36.85 23.94 66.63
N TRP A 392 -37.82 24.00 67.54
CA TRP A 392 -39.10 23.31 67.36
C TRP A 392 -40.25 24.21 67.81
N PRO A 393 -41.45 24.08 67.22
CA PRO A 393 -41.80 23.19 66.10
C PRO A 393 -41.32 23.71 64.73
N TYR A 394 -41.27 22.82 63.73
CA TYR A 394 -40.91 23.14 62.34
C TYR A 394 -41.82 24.23 61.74
N ASN A 395 -41.21 25.30 61.19
CA ASN A 395 -41.93 26.49 60.72
C ASN A 395 -41.36 27.07 59.41
N TYR A 396 -40.67 26.27 58.60
CA TYR A 396 -40.17 26.76 57.31
C TYR A 396 -41.25 26.70 56.23
N ARG A 397 -41.26 27.73 55.38
CA ARG A 397 -42.13 27.75 54.21
C ARG A 397 -41.59 26.72 53.21
N THR A 398 -42.47 25.81 52.81
CA THR A 398 -42.17 24.78 51.82
C THR A 398 -42.96 25.07 50.55
N THR A 399 -42.25 25.12 49.43
CA THR A 399 -42.84 25.39 48.12
C THR A 399 -42.61 24.20 47.20
N PHE A 400 -43.72 23.63 46.71
CA PHE A 400 -43.76 22.57 45.72
C PHE A 400 -43.94 23.16 44.33
N TYR A 401 -43.21 22.63 43.36
CA TYR A 401 -43.36 22.94 41.95
C TYR A 401 -43.54 21.64 41.17
N LEU A 402 -44.59 21.57 40.35
CA LEU A 402 -44.68 20.59 39.29
C LEU A 402 -43.98 21.19 38.08
N LEU A 403 -42.85 20.58 37.69
CA LEU A 403 -42.02 21.13 36.63
C LEU A 403 -42.60 20.81 35.26
N ASP A 404 -42.74 21.87 34.48
CA ASP A 404 -43.09 21.83 33.07
C ASP A 404 -41.81 21.50 32.29
N GLN A 405 -41.89 20.47 31.45
CA GLN A 405 -40.79 19.89 30.71
C GLN A 405 -40.68 20.42 29.27
N ASN A 406 -41.36 21.53 28.97
CA ASN A 406 -41.25 22.19 27.67
C ASN A 406 -39.78 22.38 27.27
N LYS A 407 -39.45 22.04 26.01
CA LYS A 407 -38.08 22.18 25.50
C LYS A 407 -37.62 23.65 25.53
N ASP A 408 -38.53 24.59 25.33
CA ASP A 408 -38.28 26.03 25.41
C ASP A 408 -38.45 26.51 26.86
N LEU A 409 -37.34 26.91 27.49
CA LEU A 409 -37.31 27.36 28.88
C LEU A 409 -38.24 28.56 29.13
N SER A 410 -38.38 29.45 28.15
CA SER A 410 -39.19 30.67 28.29
C SER A 410 -40.70 30.39 28.33
N LYS A 411 -41.12 29.23 27.81
CA LYS A 411 -42.52 28.81 27.73
C LYS A 411 -42.96 27.95 28.91
N ARG A 412 -42.04 27.51 29.75
CA ARG A 412 -42.35 26.64 30.90
C ARG A 412 -43.24 27.34 31.90
N LYS A 413 -44.34 26.70 32.26
CA LYS A 413 -45.29 27.18 33.27
C LYS A 413 -45.38 26.18 34.41
N HIS A 414 -44.51 26.32 35.41
CA HIS A 414 -44.54 25.44 36.59
C HIS A 414 -45.82 25.67 37.41
N ILE A 415 -46.48 24.60 37.85
CA ILE A 415 -47.58 24.71 38.81
C ILE A 415 -46.96 24.75 40.21
N MET A 416 -47.30 25.77 41.00
CA MET A 416 -46.67 26.02 42.29
C MET A 416 -47.69 26.04 43.43
N PHE A 417 -47.31 25.47 44.57
CA PHE A 417 -48.03 25.58 45.82
C PHE A 417 -47.05 25.82 46.96
N SER A 418 -47.31 26.84 47.78
CA SER A 418 -46.47 27.17 48.93
C SER A 418 -47.29 27.05 50.21
N VAL A 419 -46.73 26.34 51.19
CA VAL A 419 -47.31 26.18 52.52
C VAL A 419 -46.34 26.70 53.56
N LYS A 420 -46.81 27.62 54.41
CA LYS A 420 -46.14 27.98 55.65
C LYS A 420 -46.92 27.32 56.80
N PRO A 421 -46.29 26.42 57.58
CA PRO A 421 -46.96 25.76 58.70
C PRO A 421 -47.52 26.78 59.69
N ASN A 422 -48.73 26.55 60.20
CA ASN A 422 -49.27 27.33 61.31
C ASN A 422 -48.85 26.65 62.63
N VAL A 423 -48.08 27.36 63.45
CA VAL A 423 -47.59 26.86 64.73
C VAL A 423 -48.66 27.06 65.80
N CYS A 424 -49.43 26.00 66.06
CA CYS A 424 -50.45 25.95 67.11
C CYS A 424 -50.52 24.54 67.73
N PRO A 425 -51.07 24.38 68.94
CA PRO A 425 -51.10 23.09 69.65
C PRO A 425 -51.71 21.94 68.84
N GLU A 426 -52.68 22.21 67.97
CA GLU A 426 -53.35 21.23 67.13
C GLU A 426 -52.43 20.64 66.04
N ASN A 427 -51.43 21.40 65.60
CA ASN A 427 -50.48 21.00 64.56
C ASN A 427 -49.18 20.40 65.12
N GLU A 428 -49.01 20.36 66.45
CA GLU A 428 -47.83 19.81 67.11
C GLU A 428 -47.49 18.37 66.67
N PRO A 429 -48.44 17.44 66.42
CA PRO A 429 -48.11 16.11 65.92
C PRO A 429 -47.39 16.10 64.56
N PHE A 430 -47.63 17.12 63.72
CA PHE A 430 -47.04 17.23 62.38
C PHE A 430 -45.70 17.98 62.42
N LEU A 431 -45.62 19.02 63.24
CA LEU A 431 -44.53 20.01 63.22
C LEU A 431 -43.52 19.84 64.35
N GLY A 432 -43.89 19.17 65.44
CA GLY A 432 -43.04 18.97 66.60
C GLY A 432 -41.86 18.04 66.33
N ARG A 433 -40.95 17.95 67.30
CA ARG A 433 -39.77 17.07 67.19
C ARG A 433 -40.19 15.61 66.99
N PRO A 434 -39.72 14.91 65.94
CA PRO A 434 -40.08 13.52 65.71
C PRO A 434 -39.76 12.60 66.90
N ARG A 435 -40.77 11.85 67.33
CA ARG A 435 -40.65 10.81 68.38
C ARG A 435 -40.56 9.40 67.80
N THR A 436 -40.95 9.25 66.54
CA THR A 436 -40.83 8.04 65.73
C THR A 436 -40.05 8.38 64.46
N ASN A 437 -39.88 7.42 63.55
CA ASN A 437 -39.12 7.64 62.31
C ASN A 437 -39.62 8.86 61.50
N LYS A 438 -40.93 9.14 61.51
CA LYS A 438 -41.56 10.17 60.67
C LYS A 438 -42.83 10.73 61.30
N ASN A 439 -43.01 12.06 61.24
CA ASN A 439 -44.27 12.71 61.59
C ASN A 439 -45.33 12.55 60.49
N PRO A 440 -46.63 12.60 60.83
CA PRO A 440 -47.69 12.80 59.86
C PRO A 440 -47.39 13.98 58.90
N SER A 441 -47.81 13.84 57.65
CA SER A 441 -47.52 14.81 56.59
C SER A 441 -48.53 15.95 56.54
N PHE A 442 -48.09 17.14 56.15
CA PHE A 442 -48.97 18.30 55.87
C PHE A 442 -48.68 18.85 54.47
N GLY A 443 -49.67 19.49 53.84
CA GLY A 443 -49.56 19.92 52.44
C GLY A 443 -50.91 20.24 51.80
N SER A 444 -51.06 19.95 50.50
CA SER A 444 -52.28 20.21 49.75
C SER A 444 -52.85 18.96 49.11
N GLY A 445 -54.11 18.67 49.45
CA GLY A 445 -54.93 17.69 48.73
C GLY A 445 -55.29 18.13 47.30
N LYS A 446 -55.20 19.43 46.97
CA LYS A 446 -55.51 19.98 45.64
C LYS A 446 -54.31 20.77 45.11
N PHE A 447 -53.23 20.07 44.75
CA PHE A 447 -52.01 20.74 44.31
C PHE A 447 -52.05 21.07 42.81
N ALA A 448 -52.29 20.09 41.95
CA ALA A 448 -52.39 20.30 40.51
C ALA A 448 -53.58 19.51 39.95
N ALA A 449 -54.51 20.17 39.28
CA ALA A 449 -55.65 19.50 38.68
C ALA A 449 -55.17 18.54 37.59
N HIS A 450 -55.77 17.35 37.48
CA HIS A 450 -55.42 16.40 36.42
C HIS A 450 -55.62 17.02 35.04
N GLU A 451 -56.67 17.82 34.85
CA GLU A 451 -56.90 18.55 33.60
C GLU A 451 -55.75 19.48 33.22
N ASP A 452 -55.15 20.17 34.19
CA ASP A 452 -54.02 21.09 33.93
C ASP A 452 -52.75 20.29 33.62
N ILE A 453 -52.56 19.16 34.29
CA ILE A 453 -51.45 18.23 34.02
C ILE A 453 -51.56 17.67 32.59
N GLU A 454 -52.76 17.29 32.17
CA GLU A 454 -53.04 16.74 30.84
C GLU A 454 -52.92 17.78 29.72
N LYS A 455 -53.25 19.06 29.99
CA LYS A 455 -53.12 20.17 29.02
C LYS A 455 -51.68 20.67 28.86
N GLY A 456 -50.81 20.43 29.84
CA GLY A 456 -49.42 20.90 29.84
C GLY A 456 -48.38 19.82 29.53
N GLU A 457 -47.10 20.23 29.43
CA GLU A 457 -45.97 19.30 29.22
C GLU A 457 -45.33 18.85 30.55
N TYR A 458 -46.14 18.47 31.53
CA TYR A 458 -45.66 18.06 32.86
C TYR A 458 -45.21 16.59 32.92
N ILE A 459 -45.65 15.77 31.97
CA ILE A 459 -45.27 14.37 31.83
C ILE A 459 -44.63 14.18 30.46
N LYS A 460 -43.39 13.70 30.44
CA LYS A 460 -42.65 13.41 29.22
C LYS A 460 -41.86 12.14 29.42
N ASP A 461 -41.82 11.28 28.39
CA ASP A 461 -41.13 9.99 28.47
C ASP A 461 -41.55 9.19 29.72
N ASN A 462 -42.86 9.19 30.01
CA ASN A 462 -43.47 8.55 31.18
C ASN A 462 -42.90 9.00 32.55
N THR A 463 -42.34 10.21 32.60
CA THR A 463 -41.63 10.77 33.76
C THR A 463 -42.21 12.13 34.14
N MET A 464 -42.34 12.36 35.44
CA MET A 464 -42.77 13.62 36.06
C MET A 464 -41.69 14.13 37.03
N PHE A 465 -41.57 15.45 37.18
CA PHE A 465 -40.64 16.05 38.15
C PHE A 465 -41.36 16.99 39.13
N ILE A 466 -41.15 16.76 40.42
CA ILE A 466 -41.62 17.65 41.50
C ILE A 466 -40.39 18.28 42.16
N LYS A 467 -40.28 19.60 42.15
CA LYS A 467 -39.26 20.33 42.90
C LYS A 467 -39.84 20.77 44.25
N VAL A 468 -39.10 20.54 45.33
CA VAL A 468 -39.43 21.03 46.67
C VAL A 468 -38.35 22.00 47.11
N VAL A 469 -38.74 23.21 47.47
CA VAL A 469 -37.84 24.25 48.00
C VAL A 469 -38.28 24.59 49.40
N VAL A 470 -37.34 24.58 50.34
CA VAL A 470 -37.59 25.02 51.71
C VAL A 470 -36.87 26.34 51.93
N GLU A 471 -37.63 27.38 52.28
CA GLU A 471 -37.09 28.68 52.63
C GLU A 471 -36.58 28.65 54.07
N CYS A 472 -35.28 28.43 54.21
CA CYS A 472 -34.58 28.48 55.49
C CYS A 472 -34.27 29.94 55.83
N ASP A 473 -34.58 30.38 57.04
CA ASP A 473 -34.29 31.73 57.54
C ASP A 473 -32.83 31.91 58.01
N GLY A 474 -31.97 30.91 57.77
CA GLY A 474 -30.55 30.94 58.16
C GLY A 474 -30.33 30.88 59.68
N MET A 475 -31.38 30.72 60.48
CA MET A 475 -31.30 30.74 61.94
C MET A 475 -31.31 29.30 62.51
N SER A 476 -30.27 28.54 62.21
CA SER A 476 -29.77 27.60 63.21
C SER A 476 -29.06 28.46 64.25
N GLU A 477 -29.58 28.53 65.48
CA GLU A 477 -28.80 29.10 66.59
C GLU A 477 -27.42 28.41 66.62
N PRO A 478 -26.32 29.17 66.83
CA PRO A 478 -24.96 28.64 66.76
C PRO A 478 -24.69 27.48 67.73
#